data_AF-C9MWN1-F1
#
_entry.id   AF-C9MWN1-F1
#
_cell.length_a   1.000
_cell.length_b   1.000
_cell.length_c   1.000
_cell.angle_alpha   90.00
_cell.angle_beta   90.00
_cell.angle_gamma   90.00
#
_symmetry.space_group_name_H-M   'P 1'
#
loop_
_entity.id
_entity.type
_entity.pdbx_description
1 polymer ?
#
loop_
_entity_poly.entity_id
_entity_poly.type
_entity_poly.pdbx_seq_one_letter_code
_entity_poly.pdbx_strand_id
1 'polypeptide(L)'
;MAAKKLYPEKELLIIDFGTATTFDMIKDSTYMGGCILPGITLSINALFSNTAALPKIEFTEPETVLGINTISQINAGIFYGNVGAIKELILQYKNSFPNTYVIATGGQGQKISEYIEEIDEYVAKLGEMGIFEFYTKLHKNK
;
A
#
# COMPACT_ATOMS: atom_id res chain seq x y z
N MET A 1 -4.28 7.18 13.70
CA MET A 1 -4.00 7.34 15.16
C MET A 1 -2.70 6.66 15.58
N ALA A 2 -2.54 5.34 15.37
CA ALA A 2 -1.29 4.65 15.71
C ALA A 2 -0.05 5.26 15.06
N ALA A 3 -0.10 5.53 13.75
CA ALA A 3 1.00 6.17 13.03
C ALA A 3 1.43 7.50 13.65
N LYS A 4 0.48 8.38 14.00
CA LYS A 4 0.78 9.65 14.70
C LYS A 4 1.33 9.47 16.11
N LYS A 5 1.00 8.38 16.81
CA LYS A 5 1.60 8.06 18.11
C LYS A 5 3.05 7.62 17.97
N LEU A 6 3.38 6.84 16.94
CA LEU A 6 4.73 6.37 16.66
C LEU A 6 5.62 7.50 16.10
N TYR A 7 5.05 8.38 15.28
CA TYR A 7 5.74 9.48 14.59
C TYR A 7 5.02 10.82 14.81
N PRO A 8 5.11 11.40 16.03
CA PRO A 8 4.36 12.59 16.41
C PRO A 8 4.74 13.84 15.61
N GLU A 9 6.01 13.99 15.22
CA GLU A 9 6.51 15.19 14.53
C GLU A 9 6.55 15.06 13.00
N LYS A 10 6.18 13.90 12.45
CA LYS A 10 6.29 13.64 11.00
C LYS A 10 4.98 13.93 10.26
N GLU A 11 5.12 14.45 9.05
CA GLU A 11 4.12 14.35 7.98
C GLU A 11 4.16 12.90 7.46
N LEU A 12 3.01 12.24 7.39
CA LEU A 12 2.94 10.80 7.10
C LEU A 12 2.13 10.54 5.85
N LEU A 13 2.68 9.73 4.96
CA LEU A 13 1.91 9.05 3.91
C LEU A 13 1.80 7.58 4.30
N ILE A 14 0.60 7.12 4.59
CA ILE A 14 0.34 5.71 4.90
C ILE A 14 -0.14 5.03 3.63
N ILE A 15 0.49 3.92 3.28
CA ILE A 15 0.12 3.06 2.15
C ILE A 15 -0.35 1.72 2.70
N ASP A 16 -1.65 1.46 2.64
CA ASP A 16 -2.24 0.19 3.13
C ASP A 16 -2.52 -0.77 1.99
N PHE A 17 -1.81 -1.89 1.99
CA PHE A 17 -1.93 -2.95 0.99
C PHE A 17 -2.97 -4.00 1.40
N GLY A 18 -4.24 -3.66 1.22
CA GLY A 18 -5.39 -4.51 1.49
C GLY A 18 -6.09 -5.01 0.22
N THR A 19 -7.42 -5.14 0.29
CA THR A 19 -8.29 -5.41 -0.88
C THR A 19 -8.17 -4.31 -1.94
N ALA A 20 -8.09 -3.07 -1.46
CA ALA A 20 -7.62 -1.92 -2.22
C ALA A 20 -6.24 -1.51 -1.65
N THR A 21 -5.43 -0.86 -2.47
CA THR A 21 -4.23 -0.18 -2.00
C THR A 21 -4.60 1.28 -1.77
N THR A 22 -4.62 1.72 -0.50
CA THR A 22 -4.98 3.10 -0.16
C THR A 22 -3.75 3.92 0.19
N PHE A 23 -3.83 5.22 -0.08
CA PHE A 23 -2.83 6.22 0.26
C PHE A 23 -3.51 7.26 1.13
N ASP A 24 -2.98 7.50 2.33
CA ASP A 24 -3.57 8.42 3.29
C ASP A 24 -2.52 9.41 3.78
N MET A 25 -2.65 10.66 3.35
CA MET A 25 -1.75 11.74 3.73
C MET A 25 -2.22 12.40 5.03
N ILE A 26 -1.29 12.53 5.99
CA ILE A 26 -1.55 13.10 7.32
C ILE A 26 -0.51 14.17 7.61
N LYS A 27 -0.96 15.38 7.92
CA LYS A 27 -0.13 16.52 8.32
C LYS A 27 -0.73 17.19 9.54
N ASP A 28 0.09 17.55 10.53
CA ASP A 28 -0.36 18.22 11.76
C ASP A 28 -1.56 17.52 12.44
N SER A 29 -1.51 16.18 12.47
CA SER A 29 -2.60 15.31 12.96
C SER A 29 -3.94 15.41 12.23
N THR A 30 -3.96 16.06 11.07
CA THR A 30 -5.12 16.22 10.20
C THR A 30 -4.99 15.30 8.98
N TYR A 31 -6.09 14.66 8.60
CA TYR A 31 -6.17 13.91 7.36
C TYR A 31 -6.30 14.88 6.18
N MET A 32 -5.33 14.83 5.26
CA MET A 32 -5.24 15.76 4.13
C MET A 32 -5.91 15.20 2.87
N GLY A 33 -6.32 13.93 2.88
CA GLY A 33 -6.86 13.22 1.72
C GLY A 33 -5.96 12.06 1.29
N GLY A 34 -6.31 11.48 0.16
CA GLY A 34 -5.77 10.21 -0.26
C GLY A 34 -6.10 9.85 -1.70
N CYS A 35 -5.58 8.70 -2.14
CA CYS A 35 -5.99 8.05 -3.38
C CYS A 35 -6.12 6.55 -3.18
N ILE A 36 -6.78 5.89 -4.12
CA ILE A 36 -7.13 4.47 -4.03
C ILE A 36 -6.78 3.79 -5.35
N LEU A 37 -6.02 2.70 -5.26
CA LEU A 37 -5.76 1.75 -6.34
C LEU A 37 -6.46 0.41 -6.05
N PRO A 38 -6.79 -0.38 -7.08
CA PRO A 38 -7.15 -1.77 -6.86
C PRO A 38 -5.97 -2.50 -6.22
N GLY A 39 -6.24 -3.31 -5.19
CA GLY A 39 -5.21 -4.15 -4.58
C GLY A 39 -4.79 -5.27 -5.55
N ILE A 40 -3.71 -5.98 -5.21
CA ILE A 40 -3.13 -7.04 -6.05
C ILE A 40 -4.17 -8.12 -6.37
N THR A 41 -4.77 -8.71 -5.32
CA THR A 41 -5.79 -9.77 -5.48
C THR A 41 -7.00 -9.28 -6.29
N LEU A 42 -7.42 -8.02 -6.10
CA LEU A 42 -8.52 -7.44 -6.88
C LEU A 42 -8.13 -7.29 -8.36
N SER A 43 -6.89 -6.87 -8.65
CA SER A 43 -6.37 -6.75 -10.01
C SER A 43 -6.30 -8.10 -10.74
N ILE A 44 -5.86 -9.16 -10.05
CA ILE A 44 -5.88 -10.54 -10.59
C ILE A 44 -7.31 -10.97 -10.90
N ASN A 45 -8.23 -10.77 -9.94
CA ASN A 45 -9.62 -11.14 -10.12
C ASN A 45 -10.29 -10.36 -11.26
N ALA A 46 -9.90 -9.10 -11.47
CA ALA A 46 -10.41 -8.29 -12.57
C ALA A 46 -10.01 -8.87 -13.94
N LEU A 47 -8.74 -9.29 -14.10
CA LEU A 47 -8.28 -9.97 -15.33
C LEU A 47 -8.98 -11.31 -15.54
N PHE A 48 -9.10 -12.12 -14.49
CA PHE A 48 -9.76 -13.43 -14.57
C PHE A 48 -11.25 -13.31 -14.91
N SER A 49 -11.97 -12.38 -14.26
CA SER A 49 -13.43 -12.33 -14.36
C SER A 49 -13.94 -11.57 -15.58
N ASN A 50 -13.12 -10.70 -16.18
CA ASN A 50 -13.54 -9.79 -17.26
C ASN A 50 -12.83 -10.07 -18.59
N THR A 51 -12.17 -11.23 -18.73
CA THR A 51 -11.56 -11.65 -20.01
C THR A 51 -11.91 -13.11 -20.32
N ALA A 52 -11.92 -13.47 -21.60
CA ALA A 52 -12.40 -14.78 -22.02
C ALA A 52 -11.43 -15.95 -21.73
N ALA A 53 -10.14 -15.67 -21.58
CA ALA A 53 -9.10 -16.71 -21.60
C ALA A 53 -7.99 -16.56 -20.55
N LEU A 54 -7.98 -15.49 -19.74
CA LEU A 54 -6.95 -15.35 -18.72
C LEU A 54 -7.30 -16.25 -17.52
N PRO A 55 -6.36 -17.11 -17.07
CA PRO A 55 -6.61 -17.98 -15.93
C PRO A 55 -6.62 -17.19 -14.62
N LYS A 56 -7.29 -17.74 -13.60
CA LYS A 56 -7.06 -17.31 -12.23
C LYS A 56 -5.69 -17.81 -11.80
N ILE A 57 -4.86 -16.92 -11.26
CA ILE A 57 -3.50 -17.25 -10.86
C ILE A 57 -3.28 -16.98 -9.38
N GLU A 58 -2.26 -17.61 -8.81
CA GLU A 58 -1.67 -17.18 -7.54
C GLU A 58 -0.66 -16.07 -7.80
N PHE A 59 -0.67 -15.06 -6.94
CA PHE A 59 0.28 -13.96 -7.02
C PHE A 59 1.66 -14.43 -6.56
N THR A 60 2.65 -14.31 -7.43
CA THR A 60 4.04 -14.62 -7.11
C THR A 60 4.94 -13.50 -7.59
N GLU A 61 6.06 -13.32 -6.90
CA GLU A 61 7.13 -12.44 -7.35
C GLU A 61 7.69 -12.96 -8.68
N PRO A 62 7.76 -12.12 -9.72
CA PRO A 62 8.33 -12.50 -11.02
C PRO A 62 9.85 -12.37 -11.01
N GLU A 63 10.56 -13.32 -11.61
CA GLU A 63 12.02 -13.22 -11.83
C GLU A 63 12.40 -12.21 -12.92
N THR A 64 11.47 -11.94 -13.84
CA THR A 64 11.67 -11.04 -15.00
C THR A 64 10.35 -10.40 -15.42
N VAL A 65 10.44 -9.21 -16.03
CA VAL A 65 9.28 -8.56 -16.66
C VAL A 65 8.85 -9.26 -17.95
N LEU A 66 9.75 -10.00 -18.61
CA LEU A 66 9.50 -10.68 -19.89
C LEU A 66 8.92 -12.08 -19.68
N GLY A 67 7.65 -12.14 -19.28
CA GLY A 67 6.91 -13.39 -19.16
C GLY A 67 6.69 -14.10 -20.51
N ILE A 68 6.97 -15.40 -20.57
CA ILE A 68 6.85 -16.24 -21.79
C ILE A 68 5.56 -17.06 -21.84
N ASN A 69 4.76 -17.04 -20.78
CA ASN A 69 3.44 -17.64 -20.72
C ASN A 69 2.47 -16.72 -19.96
N THR A 70 1.17 -16.94 -20.13
CA THR A 70 0.12 -16.07 -19.59
C THR A 70 0.24 -15.86 -18.07
N ILE A 71 0.56 -16.89 -17.30
CA ILE A 71 0.71 -16.78 -15.84
C ILE A 71 1.87 -15.84 -15.49
N SER A 72 3.05 -16.06 -16.09
CA SER A 72 4.22 -15.20 -15.87
C SER A 72 3.99 -13.76 -16.35
N GLN A 73 3.25 -13.57 -17.45
CA GLN A 73 2.91 -12.24 -17.98
C GLN A 73 1.98 -11.47 -17.04
N ILE A 74 0.95 -12.13 -16.49
CA ILE A 74 0.04 -11.50 -15.52
C ILE A 74 0.79 -11.13 -14.24
N ASN A 75 1.58 -12.06 -13.68
CA ASN A 75 2.38 -11.80 -12.47
C ASN A 75 3.35 -10.63 -12.68
N ALA A 76 4.12 -10.65 -13.78
CA ALA A 76 5.04 -9.57 -14.13
C ALA A 76 4.32 -8.22 -14.25
N GLY A 77 3.23 -8.16 -15.00
CA GLY A 77 2.46 -6.94 -15.23
C GLY A 77 1.87 -6.36 -13.95
N ILE A 78 1.26 -7.21 -13.10
CA ILE A 78 0.66 -6.76 -11.84
C ILE A 78 1.75 -6.33 -10.85
N PHE A 79 2.83 -7.10 -10.72
CA PHE A 79 3.90 -6.81 -9.77
C PHE A 79 4.59 -5.48 -10.10
N TYR A 80 5.20 -5.38 -11.29
CA TYR A 80 5.95 -4.18 -11.67
C TYR A 80 5.03 -2.99 -11.94
N GLY A 81 3.80 -3.23 -12.41
CA GLY A 81 2.78 -2.19 -12.54
C GLY A 81 2.41 -1.58 -11.19
N ASN A 82 2.24 -2.39 -10.14
CA ASN A 82 2.01 -1.87 -8.78
C ASN A 82 3.23 -1.10 -8.27
N VAL A 83 4.44 -1.66 -8.38
CA VAL A 83 5.68 -0.99 -7.95
C VAL A 83 5.80 0.39 -8.61
N GLY A 84 5.61 0.46 -9.94
CA GLY A 84 5.67 1.72 -10.69
C GLY A 84 4.58 2.71 -10.28
N ALA A 85 3.33 2.25 -10.16
CA ALA A 85 2.21 3.10 -9.75
C ALA A 85 2.41 3.68 -8.35
N ILE A 86 2.90 2.88 -7.40
CA ILE A 86 3.15 3.33 -6.04
C ILE A 86 4.31 4.32 -5.99
N LYS A 87 5.41 4.08 -6.72
CA LYS A 87 6.52 5.04 -6.84
C LYS A 87 6.05 6.38 -7.37
N GLU A 88 5.27 6.37 -8.44
CA GLU A 88 4.72 7.59 -9.03
C GLU A 88 3.81 8.33 -8.04
N LEU A 89 2.92 7.60 -7.35
CA LEU A 89 2.05 8.22 -6.35
C LEU A 89 2.83 8.82 -5.18
N ILE A 90 3.84 8.11 -4.66
CA ILE A 90 4.73 8.65 -3.62
C ILE A 90 5.42 9.93 -4.11
N LEU A 91 5.92 9.95 -5.34
CA LEU A 91 6.52 11.14 -5.96
C LEU A 91 5.53 12.31 -6.00
N GLN A 92 4.29 12.09 -6.43
CA GLN A 92 3.26 13.13 -6.46
C GLN A 92 2.94 13.69 -5.06
N TYR A 93 2.87 12.82 -4.05
CA TYR A 93 2.72 13.27 -2.66
C TYR A 93 3.94 14.07 -2.20
N LYS A 94 5.16 13.60 -2.45
CA LYS A 94 6.40 14.29 -2.07
C LYS A 94 6.57 15.64 -2.78
N ASN A 95 6.05 15.81 -4.00
CA ASN A 95 6.03 17.12 -4.67
C ASN A 95 5.18 18.17 -3.91
N SER A 96 4.09 17.73 -3.27
CA SER A 96 3.21 18.61 -2.48
C SER A 96 3.64 18.71 -1.01
N PHE A 97 4.26 17.65 -0.49
CA PHE A 97 4.66 17.46 0.90
C PHE A 97 6.10 16.91 0.97
N PRO A 98 7.13 17.74 0.77
CA PRO A 98 8.51 17.27 0.58
C PRO A 98 9.13 16.50 1.75
N ASN A 99 8.62 16.72 2.96
CA ASN A 99 9.13 16.09 4.19
C ASN A 99 8.32 14.85 4.60
N THR A 100 7.51 14.32 3.69
CA THR A 100 6.66 13.14 3.94
C THR A 100 7.49 11.92 4.28
N TYR A 101 7.16 11.30 5.42
CA TYR A 101 7.63 9.99 5.82
C TYR A 101 6.61 8.94 5.42
N VAL A 102 7.05 7.96 4.63
CA VAL A 102 6.21 6.99 3.94
C VAL A 102 6.20 5.69 4.73
N ILE A 103 5.02 5.26 5.15
CA ILE A 103 4.81 4.02 5.90
C ILE A 103 3.96 3.07 5.06
N ALA A 104 4.42 1.84 4.89
CA ALA A 104 3.62 0.76 4.31
C ALA A 104 3.05 -0.17 5.39
N THR A 105 1.87 -0.74 5.15
CA THR A 105 1.21 -1.73 6.02
C THR A 105 0.37 -2.68 5.16
N GLY A 106 -0.24 -3.69 5.77
CA GLY A 106 -1.19 -4.59 5.09
C GLY A 106 -0.51 -5.83 4.50
N GLY A 107 -1.25 -6.95 4.48
CA GLY A 107 -0.66 -8.28 4.30
C GLY A 107 0.03 -8.52 2.95
N GLN A 108 -0.38 -7.82 1.90
CA GLN A 108 0.24 -7.93 0.56
C GLN A 108 1.39 -6.93 0.36
N GLY A 109 1.58 -6.00 1.30
CA GLY A 109 2.50 -4.88 1.16
C GLY A 109 3.94 -5.20 1.45
N GLN A 110 4.22 -6.19 2.31
CA GLN A 110 5.59 -6.49 2.76
C GLN A 110 6.55 -6.70 1.58
N LYS A 111 6.26 -7.68 0.72
CA LYS A 111 7.13 -7.97 -0.43
C LYS A 111 7.21 -6.83 -1.43
N ILE A 112 6.10 -6.18 -1.76
CA ILE A 112 6.13 -5.06 -2.71
C ILE A 112 6.95 -3.90 -2.16
N SER A 113 6.83 -3.61 -0.86
CA SER A 113 7.53 -2.50 -0.22
C SER A 113 9.05 -2.63 -0.29
N GLU A 114 9.58 -3.85 -0.35
CA GLU A 114 11.01 -4.12 -0.51
C GLU A 114 11.58 -3.63 -1.86
N TYR A 115 10.74 -3.37 -2.87
CA TYR A 115 11.15 -2.89 -4.21
C TYR A 115 11.01 -1.37 -4.36
N ILE A 116 10.59 -0.68 -3.31
CA ILE A 116 10.24 0.74 -3.31
C ILE A 116 11.07 1.43 -2.23
N GLU A 117 12.23 1.94 -2.64
CA GLU A 117 13.19 2.63 -1.76
C GLU A 117 12.61 3.89 -1.12
N GLU A 118 11.56 4.46 -1.73
CA GLU A 118 10.88 5.65 -1.23
C GLU A 118 9.97 5.38 -0.03
N ILE A 119 9.72 4.10 0.31
CA ILE A 119 9.03 3.68 1.53
C ILE A 119 10.05 3.61 2.67
N ASP A 120 9.84 4.44 3.68
CA ASP A 120 10.78 4.54 4.79
C ASP A 120 10.64 3.39 5.80
N GLU A 121 9.43 2.85 5.99
CA GLU A 121 9.19 1.78 6.95
C GLU A 121 7.97 0.93 6.62
N TYR A 122 8.03 -0.38 6.88
CA TYR A 122 6.88 -1.29 6.85
C TYR A 122 6.43 -1.66 8.27
N VAL A 123 5.16 -1.42 8.58
CA VAL A 123 4.54 -1.68 9.89
C VAL A 123 3.34 -2.61 9.72
N ALA A 124 3.52 -3.91 9.93
CA ALA A 124 2.56 -4.95 9.55
C ALA A 124 1.13 -4.81 10.11
N LYS A 125 0.95 -4.22 11.30
CA LYS A 125 -0.34 -4.18 12.03
C LYS A 125 -0.80 -2.78 12.39
N LEU A 126 -0.50 -1.81 11.52
CA LEU A 126 -0.76 -0.40 11.81
C LEU A 126 -2.24 -0.11 12.05
N GLY A 127 -3.13 -0.79 11.31
CA GLY A 127 -4.58 -0.67 11.45
C GLY A 127 -5.07 -1.18 12.81
N GLU A 128 -4.67 -2.39 13.22
CA GLU A 128 -5.05 -2.98 14.49
C GLU A 128 -4.50 -2.17 15.67
N MET A 129 -3.25 -1.68 15.56
CA MET A 129 -2.67 -0.76 16.54
C MET A 129 -3.50 0.52 16.65
N GLY A 130 -4.06 1.01 15.53
CA GLY A 130 -4.92 2.18 15.48
C GLY A 130 -6.22 1.97 16.27
N ILE A 131 -6.86 0.82 16.08
CA ILE A 131 -8.09 0.44 16.80
C ILE A 131 -7.79 0.29 18.30
N PHE A 132 -6.70 -0.38 18.66
CA PHE A 132 -6.31 -0.53 20.05
C PHE A 132 -6.05 0.83 20.71
N GLU A 133 -5.33 1.73 20.04
CA GLU A 133 -5.09 3.07 20.54
C GLU A 133 -6.39 3.85 20.75
N PHE A 134 -7.31 3.78 19.79
CA PHE A 134 -8.63 4.40 19.90
C PHE A 134 -9.41 3.88 21.12
N TYR A 135 -9.44 2.55 21.30
CA TYR A 135 -10.08 1.92 22.46
C TYR A 135 -9.46 2.41 23.78
N THR A 136 -8.12 2.41 23.91
CA THR A 136 -7.48 2.86 25.15
C THR A 136 -7.77 4.33 25.48
N LYS A 137 -7.88 5.21 24.47
CA LYS A 137 -8.24 6.62 24.69
C LYS A 137 -9.67 6.79 25.19
N LEU A 138 -10.63 5.99 24.70
CA LEU A 138 -12.01 6.04 25.18
C LEU A 138 -12.14 5.63 26.65
N HIS A 139 -11.27 4.72 27.12
CA HIS A 139 -11.36 4.13 28.46
C HIS A 139 -10.39 4.72 29.49
N LYS A 140 -9.43 5.57 29.10
CA LYS A 140 -8.56 6.32 30.03
C LYS A 140 -9.22 7.55 30.65
N ASN A 141 -10.36 7.99 30.12
CA ASN A 141 -11.12 9.14 30.62
C ASN A 141 -12.29 8.73 31.54
N LYS A 142 -12.22 7.53 32.13
CA LYS A 142 -13.08 7.06 33.23
C LYS A 142 -12.21 6.81 34.45
#